data_AF-F8JDP5-F1
#
_entry.id   AF-F8JDP5-F1
#
_cell.length_a   1.000
_cell.length_b   1.000
_cell.length_c   1.000
_cell.angle_alpha   90.00
_cell.angle_beta   90.00
_cell.angle_gamma   90.00
#
_symmetry.space_group_name_H-M   'P 1'
#
loop_
_entity.id
_entity.type
_entity.pdbx_description
1 polymer ?
#
loop_
_entity_poly.entity_id
_entity_poly.type
_entity_poly.pdbx_seq_one_letter_code
_entity_poly.pdbx_strand_id
1 'polypeptide(L)' 'MPYTACHRGGCFAPFDLTEPMLSQIRKSSKISVVAQSVSKRALNLNFSTRGFPGAYQIYLKESK' A
#
# COMPACT_ATOMS: atom_id res chain seq x y z
N MET A 1 -2.80 -6.36 9.62
CA MET A 1 -3.64 -6.86 8.51
C MET A 1 -3.35 -8.35 8.33
N PRO A 2 -4.30 -9.25 8.56
CA PRO A 2 -4.10 -10.67 8.25
C PRO A 2 -4.07 -10.89 6.73
N TYR A 3 -3.38 -11.93 6.27
CA TYR A 3 -3.46 -12.36 4.88
C TYR A 3 -4.79 -13.08 4.64
N THR A 4 -5.51 -12.72 3.59
CA THR A 4 -6.80 -13.34 3.24
C THR A 4 -6.65 -14.50 2.25
N ALA A 5 -5.65 -14.44 1.37
CA ALA A 5 -5.35 -15.50 0.40
C ALA A 5 -3.87 -15.46 -0.04
N CYS A 6 -3.34 -16.59 -0.50
CA CYS A 6 -2.04 -16.67 -1.15
C CYS A 6 -2.16 -17.43 -2.47
N HIS A 7 -1.54 -16.89 -3.52
CA HIS A 7 -1.49 -17.46 -4.86
C HIS A 7 -0.05 -17.45 -5.39
N ARG A 8 0.18 -17.98 -6.59
CA ARG A 8 1.53 -18.08 -7.19
C ARG A 8 2.27 -16.73 -7.28
N GLY A 9 1.54 -15.62 -7.37
CA GLY A 9 2.11 -14.26 -7.43
C GLY A 9 2.36 -13.59 -6.08
N GLY A 10 1.92 -14.17 -4.97
CA GLY A 10 2.08 -13.59 -3.63
C GLY A 10 0.86 -13.78 -2.73
N CYS A 11 0.96 -13.21 -1.52
CA CYS A 11 -0.12 -13.19 -0.54
C CYS A 11 -0.82 -11.83 -0.49
N PHE A 12 -2.12 -11.85 -0.33
CA PHE A 12 -2.99 -10.68 -0.32
C PHE A 12 -3.36 -10.32 1.12
N ALA A 13 -3.12 -9.07 1.49
CA ALA A 13 -3.51 -8.49 2.77
C ALA A 13 -4.32 -7.21 2.50
N PRO A 14 -5.65 -7.30 2.36
CA PRO A 14 -6.48 -6.13 2.11
C PRO A 14 -6.42 -5.19 3.32
N PHE A 15 -6.52 -3.90 3.04
CA PHE A 15 -6.62 -2.86 4.04
C PHE A 15 -7.48 -1.72 3.53
N ASP A 16 -8.17 -1.05 4.45
CA ASP A 16 -8.92 0.16 4.12
C ASP A 16 -7.98 1.35 4.03
N LEU A 17 -8.03 2.03 2.89
CA LEU A 17 -7.30 3.26 2.70
C LEU A 17 -8.10 4.43 3.29
N THR A 18 -7.82 4.74 4.55
CA THR A 18 -8.49 5.85 5.25
C THR A 18 -8.02 7.21 4.74
N GLU A 19 -8.85 8.25 4.89
CA GLU A 19 -8.47 9.63 4.52
C GLU A 19 -7.18 10.14 5.18
N PRO A 20 -6.93 9.91 6.49
CA PRO A 20 -5.65 10.26 7.10
C PRO A 20 -4.45 9.56 6.43
N MET A 21 -4.58 8.27 6.11
CA MET A 21 -3.52 7.52 5.43
C MET A 21 -3.31 8.04 4.01
N LEU A 22 -4.38 8.29 3.27
CA LEU A 22 -4.33 8.84 1.92
C LEU A 22 -3.64 10.22 1.90
N SER A 23 -3.98 11.10 2.85
CA SER A 23 -3.34 12.40 3.02
C SER A 23 -1.83 12.28 3.28
N GLN A 24 -1.40 11.29 4.07
CA GLN A 24 0.01 11.01 4.32
C GLN A 24 0.71 10.48 3.06
N ILE A 25 0.11 9.51 2.36
CA ILE A 25 0.69 8.91 1.14
C ILE A 25 0.90 9.97 0.06
N ARG A 26 -0.04 10.90 -0.11
CA ARG A 26 0.05 12.00 -1.07
C ARG A 26 1.23 12.95 -0.82
N LYS A 27 1.74 13.01 0.42
CA LYS A 27 2.82 13.92 0.84
C LYS A 27 4.15 13.20 1.03
N SER A 28 4.12 11.89 1.26
CA SER A 28 5.33 11.10 1.47
C SER A 28 6.05 10.80 0.15
N SER A 29 7.36 10.53 0.22
CA SER A 29 8.17 10.00 -0.88
C SER A 29 8.19 8.46 -0.93
N LYS A 30 7.74 7.81 0.15
CA LYS A 30 7.64 6.35 0.27
C LYS A 30 6.60 5.89 1.30
N ILE A 31 6.13 4.65 1.16
CA ILE A 31 5.35 3.92 2.17
C ILE A 31 6.22 2.79 2.68
N SER A 32 6.30 2.61 3.99
CA SER A 32 7.02 1.50 4.61
C SER A 32 6.02 0.55 5.26
N VAL A 33 6.17 -0.74 4.99
CA VAL A 33 5.32 -1.80 5.55
C VAL A 33 6.22 -2.89 6.11
N VAL A 34 5.87 -3.42 7.29
CA VAL A 34 6.56 -4.56 7.87
C VAL A 34 5.68 -5.79 7.70
N ALA A 35 6.16 -6.74 6.91
CA ALA A 35 5.56 -8.06 6.78
C ALA A 35 6.29 -9.07 7.67
N GLN A 36 5.59 -10.08 8.17
CA GLN A 36 6.25 -11.23 8.80
C GLN A 36 6.38 -12.36 7.79
N SER A 37 7.61 -12.88 7.66
CA SER A 37 7.89 -14.09 6.89
C SER A 37 7.36 -15.35 7.60
N VAL A 38 7.29 -16.46 6.87
CA VAL A 38 6.93 -17.78 7.42
C VAL A 38 7.88 -18.24 8.54
N SER A 39 9.13 -17.79 8.54
CA SER A 39 10.11 -18.03 9.59
C SER A 39 10.07 -17.00 10.74
N LYS A 40 8.96 -16.25 10.87
CA LYS A 40 8.74 -15.21 11.90
C LYS A 40 9.76 -14.07 11.90
N ARG A 41 10.49 -13.88 10.80
CA ARG A 41 11.40 -12.73 10.61
C ARG A 41 10.66 -11.55 10.00
N ALA A 42 10.98 -10.35 10.48
CA ALA A 42 10.46 -9.11 9.93
C ALA A 42 11.05 -8.82 8.55
N LEU A 43 10.19 -8.46 7.61
CA LEU A 43 10.53 -8.05 6.26
C LEU A 43 10.09 -6.60 6.08
N ASN A 44 11.06 -5.71 5.93
CA ASN A 44 10.80 -4.29 5.71
C ASN A 44 10.63 -4.03 4.22
N LEU A 45 9.41 -3.71 3.81
CA LEU A 45 9.04 -3.37 2.44
C LEU A 45 8.93 -1.86 2.31
N ASN A 46 9.52 -1.29 1.26
CA ASN A 46 9.44 0.13 0.95
C ASN A 46 8.88 0.30 -0.46
N PHE A 47 7.79 1.06 -0.57
CA PHE A 47 7.13 1.38 -1.83
C PHE A 47 7.37 2.85 -2.15
N SER A 48 7.82 3.16 -3.36
CA SER A 48 7.89 4.55 -3.79
C SER A 48 6.49 5.09 -4.07
N THR A 49 6.22 6.32 -3.63
CA THR A 49 4.98 7.06 -3.93
C THR A 49 5.17 8.03 -5.09
N ARG A 50 6.28 7.94 -5.83
CA ARG A 50 6.53 8.79 -7.00
C ARG A 50 5.40 8.59 -8.01
N GLY A 51 4.78 9.68 -8.45
CA GLY A 51 3.65 9.66 -9.39
C GLY A 51 2.28 9.41 -8.74
N PHE A 52 2.22 8.96 -7.49
CA PHE A 52 0.95 8.73 -6.79
C PHE A 52 0.05 9.97 -6.73
N PRO A 53 0.55 11.19 -6.38
CA PRO A 53 -0.32 12.36 -6.33
C PRO A 53 -0.98 12.68 -7.68
N GLY A 54 -0.26 12.51 -8.80
CA GLY A 54 -0.79 12.71 -10.15
C GLY A 54 -1.81 11.65 -10.53
N ALA A 55 -1.51 10.37 -10.29
CA ALA A 55 -2.43 9.27 -10.54
C ALA A 55 -3.73 9.41 -9.73
N TYR A 56 -3.64 9.84 -8.47
CA TYR A 56 -4.81 10.07 -7.63
C TYR A 56 -5.70 11.22 -8.14
N GLN A 57 -5.11 12.30 -8.69
CA GLN A 57 -5.90 13.36 -9.33
C GLN A 57 -6.63 12.88 -10.59
N ILE A 58 -6.03 11.98 -11.37
CA ILE A 58 -6.70 11.37 -12.53
C ILE A 58 -7.86 10.49 -12.07
N TYR A 59 -7.62 9.62 -11.08
CA TYR A 59 -8.66 8.78 -10.48
C TYR A 59 -9.89 9.60 -10.02
N LEU A 60 -9.67 10.74 -9.36
CA LEU A 60 -10.77 11.61 -8.91
C LEU A 60 -11.57 12.24 -10.06
N LYS A 61 -10.97 12.42 -11.23
CA LYS A 61 -11.66 12.93 -12.43
C LYS A 61 -12.48 11.84 -13.12
N GLU A 62 -11.97 10.61 -13.15
CA GLU A 62 -12.62 9.47 -13.82
C GLU A 62 -13.70 8.79 -12.97
N SER A 63 -13.62 8.95 -11.64
CA SER A 63 -14.59 8.36 -10.70
C SER A 63 -15.81 9.25 -10.42
N LYS A 64 -15.96 10.35 -11.16
CA LYS A 64 -17.09 11.29 -11.12
C LYS A 64 -17.77 11.33 -12.47
#